data_AF-A0A7W0LS42-F1
#
_entry.id   AF-A0A7W0LS42-F1
#
_cell.length_a   1.000
_cell.length_b   1.000
_cell.length_c   1.000
_cell.angle_alpha   90.00
_cell.angle_beta   90.00
_cell.angle_gamma   90.00
#
_symmetry.space_group_name_H-M   'P 1'
#
loop_
_entity.id
_entity.type
_entity.pdbx_description
1 polymer ?
#
loop_
_entity_poly.entity_id
_entity_poly.type
_entity_poly.pdbx_seq_one_letter_code
_entity_poly.pdbx_strand_id
1 'polypeptide(L)' 'MRRAGNFHRTLSTYVNAIVSAGLILDELTEPPAGESFGRSEPVYLNVPIFLGARCRRPAG' A
#
# COMPACT_ATOMS: atom_id res chain seq x y z
N MET A 1 -7.29 4.87 18.89
CA MET A 1 -7.07 5.00 17.43
C MET A 1 -8.43 5.20 16.76
N ARG A 2 -8.68 6.35 16.13
CA ARG A 2 -9.83 6.46 15.21
C ARG A 2 -9.58 5.46 14.08
N ARG A 3 -10.49 4.50 13.86
CA ARG A 3 -10.49 3.71 12.62
C ARG A 3 -10.58 4.71 11.49
N ALA A 4 -9.48 4.97 10.78
CA ALA A 4 -9.59 5.54 9.45
C ALA A 4 -10.53 4.58 8.72
N GLY A 5 -11.74 5.04 8.37
CA GLY A 5 -12.68 4.23 7.61
C GLY A 5 -11.96 3.68 6.38
N ASN A 6 -12.36 2.49 5.91
CA ASN A 6 -11.79 1.93 4.70
C ASN A 6 -12.21 2.81 3.50
N PHE A 7 -11.46 3.88 3.26
CA PHE A 7 -11.65 4.77 2.12
C PHE A 7 -10.90 4.16 0.96
N HIS A 8 -11.62 3.41 0.12
CA HIS A 8 -11.04 2.87 -1.09
C HIS A 8 -10.50 4.01 -1.97
N ARG A 9 -9.28 3.82 -2.47
CA ARG A 9 -8.58 4.71 -3.37
C ARG A 9 -7.83 3.87 -4.39
N THR A 10 -7.67 4.40 -5.59
CA THR A 10 -6.86 3.77 -6.63
C THR A 10 -5.38 3.86 -6.30
N LEU A 11 -4.57 2.99 -6.90
CA LEU A 11 -3.11 3.09 -6.83
C LEU A 11 -2.61 4.48 -7.26
N SER A 12 -3.18 5.02 -8.35
CA SER A 12 -2.85 6.36 -8.83
C SER A 12 -3.14 7.45 -7.80
N THR A 13 -4.18 7.30 -6.98
CA THR A 13 -4.48 8.26 -5.92
C THR A 13 -3.38 8.28 -4.86
N TYR A 14 -2.90 7.11 -4.43
CA TYR A 14 -1.82 7.03 -3.45
C TYR A 14 -0.50 7.57 -4.00
N VAL A 15 -0.11 7.15 -5.21
CA VAL A 15 1.14 7.59 -5.84
C VAL A 15 1.13 9.11 -6.06
N ASN A 16 0.04 9.66 -6.61
CA ASN A 16 -0.07 11.10 -6.82
C ASN A 16 -0.04 11.86 -5.50
N ALA A 17 -0.72 11.37 -4.45
CA ALA A 17 -0.70 12.02 -3.14
C ALA A 17 0.70 12.07 -2.53
N ILE A 18 1.50 11.02 -2.67
CA ILE A 18 2.90 10.97 -2.20
C ILE A 18 3.74 12.03 -2.93
N VAL A 19 3.65 12.08 -4.26
CA VAL A 19 4.40 13.04 -5.09
C VAL A 19 3.96 14.47 -4.78
N SER A 20 2.65 14.74 -4.71
CA SER A 20 2.11 16.07 -4.37
C SER A 20 2.49 16.52 -2.96
N ALA A 21 2.75 15.60 -2.03
CA ALA A 21 3.26 15.91 -0.70
C ALA A 21 4.77 16.25 -0.67
N GLY A 22 5.44 16.27 -1.83
CA GLY A 22 6.87 16.55 -1.94
C GLY A 22 7.74 15.44 -1.32
N LEU A 23 7.27 14.19 -1.38
CA LEU A 23 8.04 13.01 -0.98
C LEU A 23 8.60 12.30 -2.22
N ILE A 24 9.72 11.62 -2.03
CA ILE A 24 10.29 10.70 -3.02
C ILE A 24 9.83 9.29 -2.65
N LEU A 25 9.17 8.61 -3.59
CA LEU A 25 8.81 7.20 -3.46
C LEU A 25 10.04 6.35 -3.80
N ASP A 26 10.63 5.71 -2.80
CA ASP A 26 11.81 4.84 -2.98
C ASP A 26 11.40 3.41 -3.36
N GLU A 27 10.27 2.94 -2.82
CA GLU A 27 9.80 1.56 -3.02
C GLU A 27 8.28 1.47 -2.91
N LEU A 28 7.68 0.68 -3.79
CA LEU A 28 6.25 0.35 -3.80
C LEU A 28 6.13 -1.16 -3.91
N THR A 29 5.37 -1.79 -3.02
CA THR A 29 5.23 -3.25 -2.96
C THR A 29 3.79 -3.65 -2.71
N GLU A 30 3.38 -4.76 -3.31
CA GLU A 30 2.10 -5.42 -3.12
C GLU A 30 2.37 -6.84 -2.60
N PRO A 31 2.67 -6.99 -1.28
CA PRO A 31 3.13 -8.26 -0.75
C PRO A 31 2.03 -9.33 -0.88
N PRO A 32 2.40 -10.57 -1.22
CA PRO A 32 1.46 -11.68 -1.19
C PRO A 32 0.97 -11.92 0.23
N ALA A 33 -0.24 -12.47 0.36
CA ALA A 33 -0.70 -12.95 1.66
C ALA A 33 0.28 -14.01 2.22
N GLY A 34 0.51 -13.97 3.53
CA GLY A 34 1.19 -15.06 4.21
C GLY A 34 0.44 -16.38 3.99
N GLU A 35 1.17 -17.48 3.83
CA GLU A 35 0.60 -18.77 3.42
C GLU A 35 -0.54 -19.25 4.34
N SER A 36 -0.41 -19.03 5.66
CA SER A 36 -1.44 -19.38 6.64
C SER A 36 -2.74 -18.59 6.45
N PHE A 37 -2.64 -17.30 6.14
CA PHE A 37 -3.80 -16.44 5.86
C PHE A 37 -4.41 -16.72 4.48
N GLY A 38 -3.57 -16.96 3.48
CA GLY A 38 -4.03 -17.33 2.14
C GLY A 38 -4.80 -18.65 2.12
N ARG A 39 -4.50 -19.61 3.02
CA ARG A 39 -5.31 -20.83 3.16
C ARG A 39 -6.71 -20.57 3.73
N SER A 40 -6.86 -19.61 4.64
CA SER A 40 -8.18 -19.23 5.18
C SER A 40 -8.99 -18.36 4.22
N GLU A 41 -8.32 -17.57 3.38
CA GLU A 41 -8.94 -16.67 2.41
C GLU A 41 -8.26 -16.85 1.03
N PRO A 42 -8.63 -17.89 0.26
CA PRO A 42 -7.92 -18.31 -0.96
C PRO A 42 -7.82 -17.25 -2.05
N VAL A 43 -8.71 -16.26 -2.05
CA VAL A 43 -8.65 -15.13 -3.00
C VAL A 43 -7.31 -14.40 -2.87
N TYR A 44 -6.80 -14.21 -1.65
CA TYR A 44 -5.57 -13.46 -1.40
C TYR A 44 -4.28 -14.26 -1.69
N LEU A 45 -4.39 -15.51 -2.15
CA LEU A 45 -3.26 -16.22 -2.77
C LEU A 45 -2.91 -15.65 -4.14
N ASN A 46 -3.88 -15.04 -4.83
CA ASN A 46 -3.72 -14.56 -6.20
C ASN A 46 -3.84 -13.04 -6.33
N VAL A 47 -4.39 -12.36 -5.31
CA VAL A 47 -4.50 -10.90 -5.30
C VAL A 47 -3.90 -10.31 -4.02
N PRO A 48 -3.11 -9.23 -4.12
CA PRO A 48 -2.55 -8.57 -2.94
C PRO A 48 -3.65 -7.87 -2.13
N ILE A 49 -3.55 -7.98 -0.80
CA ILE A 49 -4.48 -7.32 0.14
C ILE A 49 -3.91 -6.02 0.71
N PHE A 50 -2.60 -5.81 0.58
CA PHE A 50 -1.91 -4.65 1.12
C PHE A 50 -1.11 -3.94 0.04
N LEU A 51 -1.03 -2.61 0.17
CA LEU A 51 -0.11 -1.76 -0.57
C LEU A 51 0.90 -1.17 0.43
N GLY A 52 2.17 -1.50 0.26
CA GLY A 52 3.28 -0.95 1.02
C GLY A 52 4.03 0.12 0.20
N ALA A 53 4.40 1.22 0.85
CA ALA A 53 5.22 2.26 0.23
C ALA A 53 6.29 2.75 1.20
N ARG A 54 7.54 2.80 0.75
CA ARG A 54 8.63 3.50 1.45
C ARG A 54 8.89 4.82 0.77
N CYS A 55 8.79 5.89 1.53
CA CYS A 55 9.02 7.25 1.05
C CYS A 55 10.06 7.94 1.90
N ARG A 56 10.84 8.83 1.29
CA ARG A 56 11.75 9.73 1.98
C ARG A 56 11.46 11.18 1.65
N ARG A 57 11.86 12.07 2.56
CA ARG A 57 11.88 13.51 2.29
C ARG A 57 13.12 13.81 1.42
N PRO A 58 13.00 14.65 0.37
CA PRO A 58 14.18 15.16 -0.33
C PRO A 58 15.12 15.86 0.65
N ALA A 59 16.43 15.71 0.46
CA ALA A 59 17.38 16.63 1.09
C ALA A 59 17.18 18.01 0.43
N GLY A 60 17.03 19.05 1.25
CA GLY A 60 16.93 20.44 0.79
C GLY A 60 18.23 20.96 0.21
#